data_AF-A0A0D2Y513-F1
#
_entry.id   AF-A0A0D2Y513-F1
#
_cell.length_a   1.000
_cell.length_b   1.000
_cell.length_c   1.000
_cell.angle_alpha   90.00
_cell.angle_beta   90.00
_cell.angle_gamma   90.00
#
_symmetry.space_group_name_H-M   'P 1'
#
loop_
_entity.id
_entity.type
_entity.pdbx_description
1 polymer ?
#
loop_
_entity_poly.entity_id
_entity_poly.type
_entity_poly.pdbx_seq_one_letter_code
_entity_poly.pdbx_strand_id
1 'polypeptide(L)'
;MGELADYLINNDPSFSRSRLAARYSDFRSQRTLNPDGYQANISAWRQALSDLVAKGKISHRGSSPVHFVLKLDDSLLRSLEHKEFGQPLALGTVVREATAGRDFIPLQDFEKSQQSIYQRSWAGLPWSVMSWTLRQLGVVDPARGDDKLPTGQYVIVKNMEAAAKELGDLMAEKVSRFDRVFSRAQFQKAFSAALVKGQHLTDSDLDVLLKFLSRDKEVIEYDGKTIRIKGSGEQSGITKEDAAIASLKELTESLKHQADLLNTRIDELSQTAKDAVTKKNRVAALAALKSKKIAETSLATRYATLNQLEEVSAKLEQAADNVQLVNVMEASSGALASLNAQVGGAERIDAVMDRLREQSSATDEVSAILAESTGEVIDETALDDELEAMEAQEREKEEEKTKSKEAEEQKVRDEREAAEAQKKLDELPDVPADGEEIRQKEQTPTSETGIANLAI
;
A
#
# COMPACT_ATOMS: atom_id res chain seq x y z
N MET A 1 19.75 -24.80 -17.39
CA MET A 1 18.67 -24.06 -18.05
C MET A 1 18.45 -22.82 -17.22
N GLY A 2 18.61 -21.67 -17.81
CA GLY A 2 18.42 -20.40 -17.13
C GLY A 2 16.94 -20.11 -16.94
N GLU A 3 16.60 -19.52 -15.79
CA GLU A 3 15.23 -19.24 -15.38
C GLU A 3 14.46 -18.37 -16.40
N LEU A 4 15.14 -17.42 -17.05
CA LEU A 4 14.51 -16.54 -18.02
C LEU A 4 14.26 -17.21 -19.37
N ALA A 5 15.14 -18.14 -19.79
CA ALA A 5 14.92 -18.94 -20.99
C ALA A 5 13.63 -19.76 -20.87
N ASP A 6 13.43 -20.43 -19.73
CA ASP A 6 12.23 -21.20 -19.43
C ASP A 6 11.00 -20.32 -19.35
N TYR A 7 11.13 -19.13 -18.75
CA TYR A 7 10.04 -18.15 -18.73
C TYR A 7 9.62 -17.74 -20.15
N LEU A 8 10.56 -17.38 -21.03
CA LEU A 8 10.25 -16.96 -22.40
C LEU A 8 9.57 -18.06 -23.21
N ILE A 9 10.05 -19.31 -23.11
CA ILE A 9 9.45 -20.45 -23.83
C ILE A 9 7.98 -20.66 -23.44
N ASN A 10 7.66 -20.47 -22.17
CA ASN A 10 6.32 -20.71 -21.64
C ASN A 10 5.38 -19.50 -21.81
N ASN A 11 5.90 -18.30 -22.02
CA ASN A 11 5.12 -17.06 -21.96
C ASN A 11 5.21 -16.17 -23.21
N ASP A 12 6.12 -16.43 -24.15
CA ASP A 12 6.29 -15.65 -25.39
C ASP A 12 6.20 -16.54 -26.64
N PRO A 13 5.16 -16.40 -27.48
CA PRO A 13 5.00 -17.13 -28.75
C PRO A 13 6.19 -16.97 -29.72
N SER A 14 6.97 -15.90 -29.60
CA SER A 14 8.18 -15.65 -30.38
C SER A 14 9.31 -16.63 -30.06
N PHE A 15 9.23 -17.30 -28.90
CA PHE A 15 10.18 -18.28 -28.37
C PHE A 15 9.62 -19.71 -28.34
N SER A 16 8.61 -19.99 -29.18
CA SER A 16 8.14 -21.37 -29.40
C SER A 16 9.28 -22.30 -29.82
N ARG A 17 9.16 -23.60 -29.52
CA ARG A 17 10.18 -24.62 -29.85
C ARG A 17 10.67 -24.56 -31.29
N SER A 18 9.79 -24.30 -32.25
CA SER A 18 10.11 -24.19 -33.68
C SER A 18 11.02 -23.00 -34.03
N ARG A 19 11.04 -21.95 -33.20
CA ARG A 19 11.79 -20.71 -33.43
C ARG A 19 13.08 -20.63 -32.61
N LEU A 20 13.23 -21.44 -31.56
CA LEU A 20 14.36 -21.36 -30.63
C LEU A 20 15.73 -21.47 -31.30
N ALA A 21 15.88 -22.40 -32.24
CA ALA A 21 17.14 -22.54 -32.98
C ALA A 21 17.55 -21.22 -33.68
N ALA A 22 16.59 -20.54 -34.33
CA ALA A 22 16.83 -19.25 -34.95
C ALA A 22 17.13 -18.14 -33.93
N ARG A 23 16.42 -18.11 -32.78
CA ARG A 23 16.62 -17.09 -31.74
C ARG A 23 18.00 -17.20 -31.09
N TYR A 24 18.48 -18.41 -30.85
CA TYR A 24 19.75 -18.64 -30.16
C TYR A 24 20.96 -18.71 -31.10
N SER A 25 20.75 -18.90 -32.41
CA SER A 25 21.82 -18.91 -33.41
C SER A 25 22.51 -17.55 -33.57
N ASP A 26 23.73 -17.57 -34.11
CA ASP A 26 24.36 -16.36 -34.64
C ASP A 26 23.71 -15.97 -35.97
N PHE A 27 22.66 -15.14 -35.88
CA PHE A 27 21.89 -14.69 -37.05
C PHE A 27 22.48 -13.44 -37.72
N ARG A 28 23.69 -12.97 -37.36
CA ARG A 28 24.27 -11.73 -37.93
C ARG A 28 24.48 -11.80 -39.44
N SER A 29 24.84 -12.97 -39.96
CA SER A 29 24.98 -13.21 -41.40
C SER A 29 23.66 -13.07 -42.16
N GLN A 30 22.52 -13.25 -41.49
CA GLN A 30 21.20 -13.07 -42.09
C GLN A 30 20.93 -11.61 -42.47
N ARG A 31 21.65 -10.64 -41.89
CA ARG A 31 21.50 -9.22 -42.25
C ARG A 31 21.61 -8.98 -43.77
N THR A 32 22.44 -9.75 -44.47
CA THR A 32 22.57 -9.70 -45.93
C THR A 32 21.85 -10.85 -46.63
N LEU A 33 21.88 -12.06 -46.05
CA LEU A 33 21.36 -13.28 -46.69
C LEU A 33 19.83 -13.42 -46.59
N ASN A 34 19.24 -12.93 -45.50
CA ASN A 34 17.80 -12.96 -45.22
C ASN A 34 17.42 -11.80 -44.28
N PRO A 35 17.29 -10.57 -44.81
CA PRO A 35 17.03 -9.37 -44.00
C PRO A 35 15.77 -9.48 -43.14
N ASP A 36 14.72 -10.14 -43.66
CA ASP A 36 13.46 -10.32 -42.94
C ASP A 36 13.64 -11.22 -41.71
N GLY A 37 14.38 -12.33 -41.88
CA GLY A 37 14.74 -13.23 -40.77
C GLY A 37 15.59 -12.53 -39.70
N TYR A 38 16.56 -11.72 -40.13
CA TYR A 38 17.36 -10.89 -39.23
C TYR A 38 16.47 -9.94 -38.42
N GLN A 39 15.62 -9.15 -39.07
CA GLN A 39 14.74 -8.19 -38.40
C GLN A 39 13.72 -8.87 -37.48
N ALA A 40 13.20 -10.03 -37.87
CA ALA A 40 12.31 -10.83 -37.03
C ALA A 40 13.02 -11.33 -35.75
N ASN A 41 14.30 -11.67 -35.82
CA ASN A 41 15.14 -12.06 -34.68
C ASN A 41 15.46 -10.89 -33.75
N ILE A 42 15.87 -9.75 -34.31
CA ILE A 42 16.08 -8.52 -33.56
C ILE A 42 14.80 -8.11 -32.82
N SER A 43 13.66 -8.05 -33.53
CA SER A 43 12.39 -7.61 -32.96
C SER A 43 11.90 -8.50 -31.82
N ALA A 44 12.06 -9.82 -31.96
CA ALA A 44 11.64 -10.76 -30.93
C ALA A 44 12.47 -10.64 -29.65
N TRP A 45 13.80 -10.56 -29.76
CA TRP A 45 14.65 -10.38 -28.58
C TRP A 45 14.45 -9.02 -27.93
N ARG A 46 14.31 -7.95 -28.73
CA ARG A 46 13.97 -6.61 -28.21
C ARG A 46 12.67 -6.64 -27.41
N GLN A 47 11.64 -7.28 -27.96
CA GLN A 47 10.35 -7.43 -27.29
C GLN A 47 10.45 -8.24 -25.99
N ALA A 48 11.13 -9.39 -26.04
CA ALA A 48 11.34 -10.24 -24.87
C ALA A 48 12.07 -9.50 -23.74
N LEU A 49 13.14 -8.77 -24.06
CA LEU A 49 13.86 -7.97 -23.05
C LEU A 49 12.95 -6.89 -22.45
N SER A 50 12.17 -6.18 -23.28
CA SER A 50 11.20 -5.19 -22.82
C SER A 50 10.19 -5.80 -21.83
N ASP A 51 9.61 -6.95 -22.18
CA ASP A 51 8.59 -7.62 -21.39
C ASP A 51 9.14 -8.22 -20.10
N LEU A 52 10.36 -8.76 -20.13
CA LEU A 52 11.03 -9.28 -18.96
C LEU A 52 11.31 -8.17 -17.93
N VAL A 53 11.75 -6.99 -18.38
CA VAL A 53 11.92 -5.82 -17.51
C VAL A 53 10.57 -5.35 -16.98
N ALA A 54 9.56 -5.17 -17.83
CA ALA A 54 8.24 -4.68 -17.42
C ALA A 54 7.57 -5.59 -16.37
N LYS A 55 7.88 -6.89 -16.39
CA LYS A 55 7.38 -7.90 -15.45
C LYS A 55 8.32 -8.15 -14.26
N GLY A 56 9.35 -7.34 -14.09
CA GLY A 56 10.26 -7.42 -12.96
C GLY A 56 11.13 -8.69 -12.93
N LYS A 57 11.30 -9.39 -14.06
CA LYS A 57 11.96 -10.71 -14.11
C LYS A 57 13.49 -10.65 -14.13
N ILE A 58 14.07 -9.50 -14.47
CA ILE A 58 15.54 -9.36 -14.63
C ILE A 58 16.26 -9.01 -13.31
N SER A 59 15.53 -8.80 -12.21
CA SER A 59 16.14 -8.45 -10.92
C SER A 59 16.92 -9.59 -10.27
N HIS A 60 18.08 -9.26 -9.69
CA HIS A 60 18.89 -10.18 -8.89
C HIS A 60 18.15 -10.58 -7.60
N ARG A 61 18.43 -11.79 -7.10
CA ARG A 61 17.86 -12.28 -5.83
C ARG A 61 18.11 -11.27 -4.71
N GLY A 62 17.03 -10.86 -4.02
CA GLY A 62 17.08 -9.94 -2.88
C GLY A 62 17.05 -8.46 -3.24
N SER A 63 16.97 -8.10 -4.52
CA SER A 63 16.75 -6.71 -4.97
C SER A 63 15.32 -6.51 -5.43
N SER A 64 14.77 -5.31 -5.20
CA SER A 64 13.45 -4.94 -5.69
C SER A 64 13.39 -5.02 -7.23
N PRO A 65 12.27 -5.49 -7.80
CA PRO A 65 12.03 -5.45 -9.24
C PRO A 65 12.21 -4.06 -9.84
N VAL A 66 13.01 -3.93 -10.92
CA VAL A 66 13.17 -2.68 -11.69
C VAL A 66 12.44 -2.84 -13.02
N HIS A 67 11.62 -1.86 -13.39
CA HIS A 67 10.59 -2.01 -14.43
C HIS A 67 10.87 -1.21 -15.72
N PHE A 68 11.80 -0.27 -15.64
CA PHE A 68 12.12 0.63 -16.76
C PHE A 68 13.58 0.58 -17.19
N VAL A 69 14.46 0.00 -16.37
CA VAL A 69 15.89 -0.09 -16.64
C VAL A 69 16.33 -1.55 -16.80
N LEU A 70 16.87 -1.87 -17.97
CA LEU A 70 17.51 -3.14 -18.26
C LEU A 70 18.98 -3.09 -17.85
N LYS A 71 19.39 -4.01 -16.97
CA LYS A 71 20.80 -4.25 -16.69
C LYS A 71 21.33 -5.36 -17.60
N LEU A 72 22.38 -5.04 -18.36
CA LEU A 72 23.11 -5.97 -19.22
C LEU A 72 24.45 -6.32 -18.57
N ASP A 73 24.62 -7.59 -18.23
CA ASP A 73 25.84 -8.18 -17.72
C ASP A 73 25.87 -9.69 -18.01
N ASP A 74 26.97 -10.38 -17.67
CA ASP A 74 27.11 -11.82 -17.87
C ASP A 74 26.08 -12.65 -17.09
N SER A 75 25.45 -12.09 -16.04
CA SER A 75 24.42 -12.80 -15.28
C SER A 75 23.12 -12.93 -16.08
N LEU A 76 22.78 -11.92 -16.89
CA LEU A 76 21.65 -11.99 -17.82
C LEU A 76 21.87 -13.05 -18.91
N LEU A 77 23.09 -13.17 -19.45
CA LEU A 77 23.38 -14.21 -20.45
C LEU A 77 23.21 -15.62 -19.88
N ARG A 78 23.67 -15.84 -18.64
CA ARG A 78 23.50 -17.11 -17.94
C ARG A 78 22.04 -17.42 -17.65
N SER A 79 21.23 -16.42 -17.27
CA SER A 79 19.81 -16.62 -17.00
C SER A 79 18.97 -16.87 -18.27
N LEU A 80 19.49 -16.48 -19.44
CA LEU A 80 18.91 -16.78 -20.76
C LEU A 80 19.45 -18.07 -21.39
N GLU A 81 20.34 -18.82 -20.72
CA GLU A 81 20.96 -20.02 -21.28
C GLU A 81 19.96 -21.18 -21.45
N HIS A 82 19.81 -21.66 -22.68
CA HIS A 82 18.99 -22.83 -23.00
C HIS A 82 19.80 -24.12 -22.95
N LYS A 83 19.21 -25.21 -22.45
CA LYS A 83 19.90 -26.50 -22.28
C LYS A 83 20.50 -27.07 -23.57
N GLU A 84 19.78 -26.93 -24.68
CA GLU A 84 20.19 -27.50 -25.98
C GLU A 84 20.87 -26.49 -26.91
N PHE A 85 20.57 -25.20 -26.78
CA PHE A 85 21.04 -24.16 -27.70
C PHE A 85 22.10 -23.24 -27.08
N GLY A 86 22.42 -23.42 -25.79
CA GLY A 86 23.37 -22.59 -25.08
C GLY A 86 22.87 -21.16 -24.88
N GLN A 87 23.80 -20.20 -24.88
CA GLN A 87 23.51 -18.78 -24.74
C GLN A 87 23.10 -18.16 -26.08
N PRO A 88 22.29 -17.09 -26.07
CA PRO A 88 21.91 -16.41 -27.31
C PRO A 88 23.12 -15.72 -27.96
N LEU A 89 23.57 -16.25 -29.11
CA LEU A 89 24.84 -15.87 -29.73
C LEU A 89 24.86 -14.48 -30.38
N ALA A 90 23.68 -13.91 -30.69
CA ALA A 90 23.56 -12.61 -31.35
C ALA A 90 22.89 -11.53 -30.49
N LEU A 91 22.81 -11.73 -29.16
CA LEU A 91 22.13 -10.79 -28.26
C LEU A 91 22.82 -9.42 -28.19
N GLY A 92 24.14 -9.36 -28.31
CA GLY A 92 24.87 -8.09 -28.37
C GLY A 92 24.46 -7.26 -29.58
N THR A 93 24.19 -7.91 -30.71
CA THR A 93 23.67 -7.29 -31.93
C THR A 93 22.27 -6.74 -31.73
N VAL A 94 21.38 -7.49 -31.05
CA VAL A 94 20.04 -7.00 -30.68
C VAL A 94 20.12 -5.70 -29.90
N VAL A 95 20.98 -5.65 -28.87
CA VAL A 95 21.14 -4.47 -28.02
C VAL A 95 21.66 -3.29 -28.83
N ARG A 96 22.65 -3.51 -29.72
CA ARG A 96 23.18 -2.42 -30.56
C ARG A 96 22.14 -1.89 -31.54
N GLU A 97 21.33 -2.75 -32.16
CA GLU A 97 20.23 -2.35 -33.04
C GLU A 97 19.14 -1.60 -32.26
N ALA A 98 18.78 -2.07 -31.06
CA ALA A 98 17.81 -1.38 -30.19
C ALA A 98 18.33 0.00 -29.72
N THR A 99 19.62 0.12 -29.42
CA THR A 99 20.25 1.40 -29.08
C THR A 99 20.32 2.34 -30.29
N ALA A 100 20.66 1.82 -31.47
CA ALA A 100 20.67 2.61 -32.71
C ALA A 100 19.25 3.10 -33.08
N GLY A 101 18.23 2.27 -32.83
CA GLY A 101 16.82 2.60 -32.98
C GLY A 101 16.25 3.50 -31.88
N ARG A 102 17.04 3.82 -30.83
CA ARG A 102 16.62 4.55 -29.62
C ARG A 102 15.52 3.89 -28.80
N ASP A 103 15.31 2.59 -28.98
CA ASP A 103 14.43 1.82 -28.11
C ASP A 103 15.06 1.62 -26.73
N PHE A 104 16.39 1.45 -26.71
CA PHE A 104 17.22 1.34 -25.50
C PHE A 104 18.15 2.55 -25.42
N ILE A 105 18.10 3.28 -24.30
CA ILE A 105 18.95 4.46 -24.10
C ILE A 105 19.86 4.21 -22.90
N PRO A 106 21.19 4.36 -23.01
CA PRO A 106 22.06 4.23 -21.84
C PRO A 106 21.59 5.14 -20.70
N LEU A 107 21.46 4.59 -19.50
CA LEU A 107 20.85 5.29 -18.36
C LEU A 107 21.55 6.62 -18.05
N GLN A 108 22.89 6.63 -18.06
CA GLN A 108 23.66 7.84 -17.81
C GLN A 108 23.41 8.95 -18.85
N ASP A 109 23.22 8.58 -20.11
CA ASP A 109 22.93 9.53 -21.17
C ASP A 109 21.52 10.10 -20.99
N PHE A 110 20.55 9.21 -20.72
CA PHE A 110 19.18 9.59 -20.40
C PHE A 110 19.12 10.58 -19.23
N GLU A 111 19.83 10.30 -18.14
CA GLU A 111 19.85 11.13 -16.92
C GLU A 111 20.51 12.50 -17.13
N LYS A 112 21.65 12.56 -17.83
CA LYS A 112 22.39 13.82 -18.05
C LYS A 112 21.68 14.76 -19.02
N SER A 113 20.82 14.21 -19.87
CA SER A 113 20.15 14.99 -20.90
C SER A 113 19.12 15.98 -20.36
N GLN A 114 19.20 17.19 -20.91
CA GLN A 114 18.24 18.28 -20.74
C GLN A 114 17.24 18.37 -21.90
N GLN A 115 17.43 17.63 -22.98
CA GLN A 115 16.58 17.66 -24.17
C GLN A 115 15.77 16.37 -24.30
N SER A 116 14.60 16.47 -24.93
CA SER A 116 13.77 15.31 -25.19
C SER A 116 14.49 14.30 -26.10
N ILE A 117 14.31 13.00 -25.81
CA ILE A 117 14.86 11.89 -26.61
C ILE A 117 14.29 11.85 -28.04
N TYR A 118 13.15 12.52 -28.27
CA TYR A 118 12.49 12.62 -29.56
C TYR A 118 12.98 13.82 -30.39
N GLN A 119 13.71 14.77 -29.79
CA GLN A 119 14.25 15.91 -30.53
C GLN A 119 15.42 15.51 -31.43
N ARG A 120 15.54 16.18 -32.58
CA ARG A 120 16.56 15.87 -33.59
C ARG A 120 17.98 16.16 -33.12
N SER A 121 18.18 17.11 -32.20
CA SER A 121 19.45 17.45 -31.55
C SER A 121 19.99 16.33 -30.64
N TRP A 122 19.12 15.42 -30.16
CA TRP A 122 19.52 14.18 -29.50
C TRP A 122 20.34 13.26 -30.43
N ALA A 123 20.28 13.48 -31.76
CA ALA A 123 21.16 12.80 -32.72
C ALA A 123 22.62 13.30 -32.68
N GLY A 124 22.88 14.42 -31.98
CA GLY A 124 24.16 15.11 -31.92
C GLY A 124 24.83 15.07 -30.54
N LEU A 125 24.35 14.25 -29.59
CA LEU A 125 25.17 13.94 -28.41
C LEU A 125 26.53 13.44 -28.89
N PRO A 126 27.63 14.03 -28.39
CA PRO A 126 28.91 13.86 -29.03
C PRO A 126 29.33 12.40 -28.90
N TRP A 127 29.69 11.80 -30.04
CA TRP A 127 30.43 10.54 -30.14
C TRP A 127 31.69 10.47 -29.25
N SER A 128 32.05 11.54 -28.53
CA SER A 128 33.16 11.60 -27.59
C SER A 128 32.98 10.72 -26.35
N VAL A 129 31.76 10.44 -25.86
CA VAL A 129 31.55 9.47 -24.77
C VAL A 129 31.47 8.02 -25.25
N MET A 130 31.23 7.80 -26.54
CA MET A 130 31.43 6.52 -27.21
C MET A 130 32.92 6.19 -27.41
N SER A 131 33.84 7.16 -27.35
CA SER A 131 35.27 6.87 -27.56
C SER A 131 35.94 6.09 -26.41
N TRP A 132 35.33 6.06 -25.21
CA TRP A 132 35.79 5.23 -24.10
C TRP A 132 35.20 3.81 -24.15
N THR A 133 33.92 3.66 -24.54
CA THR A 133 33.27 2.34 -24.69
C THR A 133 33.63 1.62 -26.00
N LEU A 134 33.86 2.32 -27.11
CA LEU A 134 34.37 1.72 -28.36
C LEU A 134 35.84 1.30 -28.29
N ARG A 135 36.65 1.82 -27.36
CA ARG A 135 38.02 1.33 -27.19
C ARG A 135 38.06 0.02 -26.39
N GLN A 136 37.04 -0.28 -25.60
CA GLN A 136 36.90 -1.54 -24.88
C GLN A 136 36.04 -2.58 -25.63
N LEU A 137 35.25 -2.13 -26.62
CA LEU A 137 34.51 -2.94 -27.59
C LEU A 137 35.18 -2.86 -28.96
N GLY A 138 36.13 -3.78 -29.18
CA GLY A 138 37.10 -3.79 -30.27
C GLY A 138 36.59 -3.35 -31.65
N VAL A 139 37.43 -2.55 -32.31
CA VAL A 139 37.42 -2.28 -33.75
C VAL A 139 37.71 -3.58 -34.49
N VAL A 140 36.69 -4.41 -34.64
CA VAL A 140 36.65 -5.55 -35.56
C VAL A 140 35.30 -5.49 -36.23
N ASP A 141 35.31 -5.49 -37.55
CA ASP A 141 34.17 -5.63 -38.45
C ASP A 141 33.03 -6.45 -37.80
N PRO A 142 31.79 -5.91 -37.67
CA PRO A 142 30.68 -6.62 -37.03
C PRO A 142 30.30 -7.94 -37.72
N ALA A 143 30.87 -8.22 -38.90
CA ALA A 143 30.78 -9.50 -39.61
C ALA A 143 31.94 -10.49 -39.31
N ARG A 144 33.00 -10.10 -38.59
CA ARG A 144 34.22 -10.93 -38.38
C ARG A 144 34.66 -11.15 -36.91
N GLY A 145 34.04 -10.50 -35.92
CA GLY A 145 34.35 -10.70 -34.49
C GLY A 145 33.27 -11.49 -33.71
N ASP A 146 33.57 -11.97 -32.51
CA ASP A 146 32.57 -12.51 -31.58
C ASP A 146 31.57 -11.44 -31.16
N ASP A 147 30.27 -11.76 -31.12
CA ASP A 147 29.24 -10.83 -30.66
C ASP A 147 29.28 -10.68 -29.14
N LYS A 148 29.99 -9.68 -28.64
CA LYS A 148 30.04 -9.36 -27.22
C LYS A 148 28.81 -8.57 -26.80
N LEU A 149 28.17 -9.01 -25.71
CA LEU A 149 27.09 -8.27 -25.07
C LEU A 149 27.65 -6.96 -24.47
N PRO A 150 27.10 -5.78 -24.81
CA PRO A 150 27.44 -4.54 -24.14
C PRO A 150 27.04 -4.62 -22.66
N THR A 151 27.92 -4.24 -21.74
CA THR A 151 27.61 -4.15 -20.32
C THR A 151 27.10 -2.75 -19.97
N GLY A 152 26.15 -2.66 -19.04
CA GLY A 152 25.62 -1.37 -18.57
C GLY A 152 24.12 -1.40 -18.28
N GLN A 153 23.56 -0.22 -18.03
CA GLN A 153 22.13 -0.02 -17.75
C GLN A 153 21.48 0.80 -18.86
N TYR A 154 20.29 0.39 -19.28
CA TYR A 154 19.58 0.97 -20.41
C TYR A 154 18.11 1.21 -20.05
N VAL A 155 17.63 2.43 -20.26
CA VAL A 155 16.21 2.78 -20.18
C VAL A 155 15.47 2.15 -21.36
N ILE A 156 14.37 1.47 -21.09
CA ILE A 156 13.52 0.82 -22.09
C ILE A 156 12.38 1.76 -22.44
N VAL A 157 12.53 2.50 -23.54
CA VAL A 157 11.62 3.58 -23.96
C VAL A 157 10.19 3.06 -24.12
N LYS A 158 10.01 1.88 -24.71
CA LYS A 158 8.70 1.25 -24.88
C LYS A 158 7.95 1.07 -23.55
N ASN A 159 8.63 0.65 -22.49
CA ASN A 159 8.00 0.48 -21.17
C ASN A 159 7.61 1.83 -20.56
N MET A 160 8.44 2.86 -20.76
CA MET A 160 8.14 4.22 -20.34
C MET A 160 6.94 4.81 -21.06
N GLU A 161 6.83 4.57 -22.38
CA GLU A 161 5.68 5.00 -23.18
C GLU A 161 4.39 4.30 -22.75
N ALA A 162 4.45 3.00 -22.44
CA ALA A 162 3.31 2.27 -21.92
C ALA A 162 2.84 2.83 -20.57
N ALA A 163 3.76 3.10 -19.64
CA ALA A 163 3.43 3.71 -18.35
C ALA A 163 2.88 5.14 -18.52
N ALA A 164 3.45 5.95 -19.42
CA ALA A 164 2.95 7.30 -19.69
C ALA A 164 1.53 7.29 -20.27
N LYS A 165 1.23 6.33 -21.15
CA LYS A 165 -0.12 6.14 -21.66
C LYS A 165 -1.10 5.76 -20.55
N GLU A 166 -0.74 4.77 -19.73
CA GLU A 166 -1.57 4.33 -18.60
C GLU A 166 -1.85 5.47 -17.62
N LEU A 167 -0.85 6.29 -17.30
CA LEU A 167 -1.03 7.48 -16.49
C LEU A 167 -2.02 8.46 -17.13
N GLY A 168 -1.91 8.67 -18.45
CA GLY A 168 -2.85 9.51 -19.20
C GLY A 168 -4.29 9.00 -19.11
N ASP A 169 -4.48 7.68 -19.25
CA ASP A 169 -5.79 7.04 -19.16
C ASP A 169 -6.38 7.17 -17.74
N LEU A 170 -5.57 6.99 -16.69
CA LEU A 170 -5.99 7.17 -15.27
C LEU A 170 -6.36 8.61 -14.93
N MET A 171 -5.73 9.58 -15.59
CA MET A 171 -5.92 11.01 -15.31
C MET A 171 -6.95 11.66 -16.21
N ALA A 172 -7.53 10.93 -17.17
CA ALA A 172 -8.49 11.48 -18.15
C ALA A 172 -9.76 12.05 -17.49
N GLU A 173 -10.20 11.47 -16.36
CA GLU A 173 -11.40 11.91 -15.62
C GLU A 173 -11.08 12.96 -14.54
N LYS A 174 -9.80 13.23 -14.28
CA LYS A 174 -9.35 14.11 -13.20
C LYS A 174 -9.19 15.55 -13.68
N VAL A 175 -10.27 16.32 -13.57
CA VAL A 175 -10.34 17.70 -14.09
C VAL A 175 -9.72 18.72 -13.12
N SER A 176 -10.01 18.60 -11.82
CA SER A 176 -9.57 19.58 -10.81
C SER A 176 -8.04 19.62 -10.68
N ARG A 177 -7.51 20.83 -10.50
CA ARG A 177 -6.08 21.04 -10.21
C ARG A 177 -5.68 20.32 -8.91
N PHE A 178 -6.56 20.34 -7.92
CA PHE A 178 -6.34 19.64 -6.65
C PHE A 178 -6.06 18.15 -6.89
N ASP A 179 -6.85 17.49 -7.73
CA ASP A 179 -6.72 16.08 -8.08
C ASP A 179 -5.47 15.74 -8.89
N ARG A 180 -4.87 16.73 -9.57
CA ARG A 180 -3.71 16.55 -10.46
C ARG A 180 -2.37 16.85 -9.80
N VAL A 181 -2.37 17.22 -8.52
CA VAL A 181 -1.16 17.58 -7.76
C VAL A 181 -0.84 16.52 -6.71
N PHE A 182 0.43 16.11 -6.65
CA PHE A 182 0.92 15.03 -5.80
C PHE A 182 2.31 15.35 -5.25
N SER A 183 2.63 14.88 -4.05
CA SER A 183 4.02 14.65 -3.66
C SER A 183 4.58 13.41 -4.36
N ARG A 184 5.90 13.21 -4.33
CA ARG A 184 6.53 11.98 -4.87
C ARG A 184 5.95 10.71 -4.24
N ALA A 185 5.82 10.69 -2.91
CA ALA A 185 5.32 9.53 -2.18
C ALA A 185 3.86 9.23 -2.54
N GLN A 186 3.02 10.26 -2.63
CA GLN A 186 1.62 10.12 -3.05
C GLN A 186 1.50 9.59 -4.47
N PHE A 187 2.30 10.13 -5.41
CA PHE A 187 2.30 9.66 -6.79
C PHE A 187 2.68 8.18 -6.87
N GLN A 188 3.74 7.78 -6.15
CA GLN A 188 4.17 6.38 -6.08
C GLN A 188 3.07 5.49 -5.53
N LYS A 189 2.46 5.85 -4.39
CA LYS A 189 1.38 5.08 -3.77
C LYS A 189 0.13 4.99 -4.66
N ALA A 190 -0.26 6.08 -5.30
CA ALA A 190 -1.46 6.15 -6.12
C ALA A 190 -1.32 5.36 -7.43
N PHE A 191 -0.15 5.43 -8.08
CA PHE A 191 -0.02 4.96 -9.47
C PHE A 191 0.85 3.72 -9.64
N SER A 192 1.72 3.37 -8.68
CA SER A 192 2.68 2.28 -8.86
C SER A 192 2.01 0.98 -9.32
N ALA A 193 0.99 0.51 -8.62
CA ALA A 193 0.34 -0.75 -8.96
C ALA A 193 -0.29 -0.72 -10.37
N ALA A 194 -0.83 0.41 -10.81
CA ALA A 194 -1.40 0.52 -12.15
C ALA A 194 -0.30 0.56 -13.22
N LEU A 195 0.72 1.40 -13.03
CA LEU A 195 1.78 1.63 -14.03
C LEU A 195 2.69 0.42 -14.27
N VAL A 196 2.82 -0.48 -13.29
CA VAL A 196 3.62 -1.72 -13.41
C VAL A 196 2.85 -3.00 -13.10
N LYS A 197 1.54 -3.02 -13.40
CA LYS A 197 0.68 -4.23 -13.38
C LYS A 197 0.72 -5.03 -12.08
N GLY A 198 0.47 -4.36 -10.96
CA GLY A 198 0.38 -4.93 -9.62
C GLY A 198 1.72 -5.00 -8.86
N GLN A 199 2.79 -4.43 -9.43
CA GLN A 199 4.11 -4.36 -8.79
C GLN A 199 4.38 -2.99 -8.16
N HIS A 200 5.52 -2.88 -7.47
CA HIS A 200 5.96 -1.64 -6.81
C HIS A 200 7.08 -0.96 -7.61
N LEU A 201 6.95 0.34 -7.87
CA LEU A 201 7.99 1.18 -8.47
C LEU A 201 9.06 1.49 -7.43
N THR A 202 10.32 1.20 -7.76
CA THR A 202 11.45 1.66 -6.95
C THR A 202 11.65 3.17 -7.09
N ASP A 203 12.41 3.80 -6.20
CA ASP A 203 12.71 5.23 -6.32
C ASP A 203 13.48 5.54 -7.61
N SER A 204 14.37 4.63 -8.03
CA SER A 204 15.06 4.73 -9.31
C SER A 204 14.12 4.60 -10.51
N ASP A 205 13.13 3.69 -10.47
CA ASP A 205 12.10 3.63 -11.50
C ASP A 205 11.30 4.94 -11.57
N LEU A 206 10.96 5.49 -10.39
CA LEU A 206 10.21 6.74 -10.28
C LEU A 206 11.01 7.92 -10.83
N ASP A 207 12.31 8.04 -10.52
CA ASP A 207 13.17 9.11 -11.04
C ASP A 207 13.21 9.11 -12.57
N VAL A 208 13.42 7.93 -13.18
CA VAL A 208 13.48 7.79 -14.64
C VAL A 208 12.12 8.09 -15.26
N LEU A 209 11.03 7.59 -14.67
CA LEU A 209 9.66 7.82 -15.12
C LEU A 209 9.28 9.32 -15.04
N LEU A 210 9.50 9.98 -13.91
CA LEU A 210 9.15 11.40 -13.73
C LEU A 210 9.95 12.29 -14.68
N LYS A 211 11.24 11.99 -14.89
CA LYS A 211 12.04 12.68 -15.89
C LYS A 211 11.48 12.48 -17.29
N PHE A 212 11.08 11.26 -17.66
CA PHE A 212 10.47 10.97 -18.95
C PHE A 212 9.14 11.71 -19.15
N LEU A 213 8.24 11.65 -18.17
CA LEU A 213 6.94 12.31 -18.23
C LEU A 213 7.04 13.83 -18.34
N SER A 214 8.00 14.43 -17.62
CA SER A 214 8.23 15.87 -17.61
C SER A 214 8.95 16.34 -18.89
N ARG A 215 10.09 15.72 -19.22
CA ARG A 215 10.97 16.16 -20.33
C ARG A 215 10.51 15.68 -21.70
N ASP A 216 10.08 14.42 -21.81
CA ASP A 216 9.88 13.77 -23.11
C ASP A 216 8.43 13.77 -23.56
N LYS A 217 7.49 13.59 -22.61
CA LYS A 217 6.05 13.63 -22.88
C LYS A 217 5.43 14.99 -22.57
N GLU A 218 6.09 15.81 -21.76
CA GLU A 218 5.61 17.12 -21.32
C GLU A 218 4.20 17.08 -20.69
N VAL A 219 3.80 15.94 -20.11
CA VAL A 219 2.47 15.72 -19.51
C VAL A 219 2.41 16.09 -18.03
N ILE A 220 3.58 16.26 -17.39
CA ILE A 220 3.69 16.73 -16.00
C ILE A 220 4.65 17.92 -15.91
N GLU A 221 4.55 18.63 -14.80
CA GLU A 221 5.57 19.54 -14.25
C GLU A 221 6.12 18.89 -12.97
N TYR A 222 7.44 18.98 -12.76
CA TYR A 222 8.11 18.33 -11.62
C TYR A 222 9.34 19.15 -11.18
N ASP A 223 9.41 19.51 -9.89
CA ASP A 223 10.48 20.35 -9.31
C ASP A 223 11.43 19.58 -8.38
N GLY A 224 11.25 18.25 -8.28
CA GLY A 224 11.99 17.40 -7.33
C GLY A 224 11.18 17.00 -6.10
N LYS A 225 10.11 17.73 -5.77
CA LYS A 225 9.22 17.42 -4.62
C LYS A 225 7.76 17.27 -5.04
N THR A 226 7.26 18.21 -5.83
CA THR A 226 5.86 18.31 -6.25
C THR A 226 5.72 17.86 -7.69
N ILE A 227 4.71 17.04 -7.97
CA ILE A 227 4.34 16.58 -9.29
C ILE A 227 2.98 17.17 -9.62
N ARG A 228 2.88 17.93 -10.69
CA ARG A 228 1.60 18.40 -11.23
C ARG A 228 1.36 17.82 -12.61
N ILE A 229 0.24 17.15 -12.80
CA ILE A 229 -0.20 16.66 -14.10
C ILE A 229 -0.85 17.82 -14.85
N LYS A 230 -0.39 18.12 -16.07
CA LYS A 230 -0.81 19.31 -16.81
C LYS A 230 -2.28 19.24 -17.19
N GLY A 231 -3.00 20.33 -16.91
CA GLY A 231 -4.37 20.54 -17.34
C GLY A 231 -4.42 21.40 -18.59
N SER A 232 -5.57 21.37 -19.28
CA SER A 232 -5.78 22.22 -20.45
C SER A 232 -5.87 23.69 -20.04
N GLY A 233 -5.10 24.55 -20.72
CA GLY A 233 -5.12 26.00 -20.50
C GLY A 233 -4.39 26.51 -19.25
N GLU A 234 -3.66 25.64 -18.54
CA GLU A 234 -2.90 26.05 -17.35
C GLU A 234 -1.53 26.65 -17.70
N GLN A 235 -1.06 27.57 -16.84
CA GLN A 235 0.30 28.10 -16.91
C GLN A 235 1.33 27.00 -16.60
N SER A 236 2.51 27.12 -17.22
CA SER A 236 3.63 26.21 -16.97
C SER A 236 4.29 26.49 -15.61
N GLY A 237 4.93 25.47 -15.05
CA GLY A 237 5.65 25.53 -13.79
C GLY A 237 4.81 25.23 -12.55
N ILE A 238 5.48 24.75 -11.50
CA ILE A 238 4.86 24.44 -10.21
C ILE A 238 4.68 25.75 -9.42
N THR A 239 3.46 25.97 -8.94
CA THR A 239 3.12 27.15 -8.13
C THR A 239 3.26 26.84 -6.64
N LYS A 240 3.23 27.88 -5.80
CA LYS A 240 3.13 27.72 -4.34
C LYS A 240 1.84 27.00 -3.92
N GLU A 241 0.79 27.13 -4.73
CA GLU A 241 -0.49 26.44 -4.53
C GLU A 241 -0.30 24.92 -4.69
N ASP A 242 0.39 24.50 -5.74
CA ASP A 242 0.67 23.08 -5.99
C ASP A 242 1.46 22.47 -4.83
N ALA A 243 2.49 23.19 -4.34
CA ALA A 243 3.25 22.75 -3.18
C ALA A 243 2.36 22.65 -1.92
N ALA A 244 1.48 23.63 -1.69
CA ALA A 244 0.53 23.62 -0.57
C ALA A 244 -0.47 22.45 -0.66
N ILE A 245 -1.00 22.17 -1.85
CA ILE A 245 -1.92 21.04 -2.10
C ILE A 245 -1.20 19.71 -1.82
N ALA A 246 0.01 19.53 -2.33
CA ALA A 246 0.79 18.31 -2.10
C ALA A 246 1.06 18.10 -0.61
N SER A 247 1.51 19.14 0.11
CA SER A 247 1.76 19.09 1.55
C SER A 247 0.48 18.87 2.38
N LEU A 248 -0.64 19.48 1.99
CA LEU A 248 -1.93 19.27 2.64
C LEU A 248 -2.38 17.81 2.54
N LYS A 249 -2.30 17.22 1.34
CA LYS A 249 -2.60 15.79 1.15
C LYS A 249 -1.68 14.89 1.96
N GLU A 250 -0.40 15.25 2.06
CA GLU A 250 0.62 14.45 2.75
C GLU A 250 0.40 14.48 4.26
N LEU A 251 0.13 15.67 4.81
CA LEU A 251 -0.24 15.85 6.20
C LEU A 251 -1.55 15.11 6.52
N THR A 252 -2.55 15.18 5.63
CA THR A 252 -3.83 14.46 5.80
C THR A 252 -3.61 12.95 5.87
N GLU A 253 -2.79 12.41 4.98
CA GLU A 253 -2.46 10.99 4.96
C GLU A 253 -1.69 10.55 6.20
N SER A 254 -0.69 11.34 6.62
CA SER A 254 0.08 11.07 7.84
C SER A 254 -0.82 11.09 9.09
N LEU A 255 -1.69 12.08 9.22
CA LEU A 255 -2.63 12.18 10.36
C LEU A 255 -3.61 11.02 10.40
N LYS A 256 -4.10 10.54 9.24
CA LYS A 256 -4.96 9.35 9.17
C LYS A 256 -4.22 8.10 9.65
N HIS A 257 -2.99 7.89 9.18
CA HIS A 257 -2.15 6.77 9.62
C HIS A 257 -1.87 6.82 11.13
N GLN A 258 -1.52 7.99 11.66
CA GLN A 258 -1.33 8.18 13.10
C GLN A 258 -2.61 7.91 13.91
N ALA A 259 -3.78 8.32 13.39
CA ALA A 259 -5.06 8.03 14.03
C ALA A 259 -5.34 6.51 14.08
N ASP A 260 -5.07 5.77 13.00
CA ASP A 260 -5.23 4.31 12.94
C ASP A 260 -4.31 3.59 13.95
N LEU A 261 -3.06 4.04 14.04
CA LEU A 261 -2.10 3.53 15.03
C LEU A 261 -2.56 3.81 16.47
N LEU A 262 -3.05 5.02 16.76
CA LEU A 262 -3.56 5.40 18.07
C LEU A 262 -4.81 4.60 18.44
N ASN A 263 -5.74 4.37 17.50
CA ASN A 263 -6.91 3.51 17.72
C ASN A 263 -6.50 2.09 18.13
N THR A 264 -5.57 1.49 17.37
CA THR A 264 -5.04 0.16 17.68
C THR A 264 -4.41 0.13 19.08
N ARG A 265 -3.66 1.18 19.43
CA ARG A 265 -3.02 1.28 20.74
C ARG A 265 -4.03 1.44 21.88
N ILE A 266 -5.11 2.20 21.68
CA ILE A 266 -6.19 2.36 22.66
C ILE A 266 -6.87 1.02 22.92
N ASP A 267 -7.10 0.21 21.88
CA ASP A 267 -7.69 -1.13 22.02
C ASP A 267 -6.77 -2.06 22.83
N GLU A 268 -5.47 -2.09 22.53
CA GLU A 268 -4.47 -2.86 23.28
C GLU A 268 -4.42 -2.46 24.76
N LEU A 269 -4.39 -1.16 25.05
CA LEU A 269 -4.34 -0.64 26.42
C LEU A 269 -5.65 -0.92 27.17
N SER A 270 -6.77 -0.88 26.48
CA SER A 270 -8.08 -1.25 27.03
C SER A 270 -8.14 -2.72 27.43
N GLN A 271 -7.60 -3.63 26.59
CA GLN A 271 -7.47 -5.05 26.96
C GLN A 271 -6.49 -5.25 28.12
N THR A 272 -5.35 -4.57 28.08
CA THR A 272 -4.35 -4.63 29.17
C THR A 272 -4.94 -4.18 30.51
N ALA A 273 -5.73 -3.11 30.51
CA ALA A 273 -6.44 -2.64 31.71
C ALA A 273 -7.43 -3.69 32.24
N LYS A 274 -8.25 -4.28 31.37
CA LYS A 274 -9.18 -5.37 31.73
C LYS A 274 -8.46 -6.58 32.31
N ASP A 275 -7.36 -7.01 31.68
CA ASP A 275 -6.54 -8.12 32.16
C ASP A 275 -5.90 -7.82 33.52
N ALA A 276 -5.50 -6.57 33.78
CA ALA A 276 -4.97 -6.17 35.06
C ALA A 276 -6.05 -6.16 36.16
N VAL A 277 -7.27 -5.72 35.84
CA VAL A 277 -8.43 -5.76 36.76
C VAL A 277 -8.78 -7.19 37.13
N THR A 278 -8.89 -8.11 36.16
CA THR A 278 -9.17 -9.54 36.43
C THR A 278 -8.09 -10.20 37.29
N LYS A 279 -6.82 -9.78 37.13
CA LYS A 279 -5.69 -10.22 37.97
C LYS A 279 -5.59 -9.48 39.30
N LYS A 280 -6.52 -8.59 39.62
CA LYS A 280 -6.54 -7.75 40.83
C LYS A 280 -5.25 -6.92 40.99
N ASN A 281 -4.64 -6.51 39.88
CA ASN A 281 -3.45 -5.68 39.85
C ASN A 281 -3.81 -4.22 39.53
N ARG A 282 -4.24 -3.49 40.56
CA ARG A 282 -4.66 -2.08 40.49
C ARG A 282 -3.59 -1.16 39.90
N VAL A 283 -2.32 -1.34 40.27
CA VAL A 283 -1.22 -0.49 39.79
C VAL A 283 -1.05 -0.61 38.28
N ALA A 284 -1.06 -1.85 37.76
CA ALA A 284 -0.97 -2.08 36.32
C ALA A 284 -2.21 -1.57 35.57
N ALA A 285 -3.39 -1.72 36.15
CA ALA A 285 -4.64 -1.23 35.57
C ALA A 285 -4.63 0.31 35.46
N LEU A 286 -4.29 1.03 36.53
CA LEU A 286 -4.17 2.50 36.50
C LEU A 286 -3.13 2.98 35.49
N ALA A 287 -1.96 2.33 35.41
CA ALA A 287 -0.94 2.68 34.43
C ALA A 287 -1.42 2.50 32.98
N ALA A 288 -2.17 1.42 32.71
CA ALA A 288 -2.76 1.17 31.40
C ALA A 288 -3.86 2.18 31.07
N LEU A 289 -4.75 2.50 32.02
CA LEU A 289 -5.80 3.52 31.86
C LEU A 289 -5.22 4.92 31.64
N LYS A 290 -4.18 5.30 32.38
CA LYS A 290 -3.46 6.56 32.18
C LYS A 290 -2.88 6.65 30.77
N SER A 291 -2.21 5.59 30.32
CA SER A 291 -1.62 5.53 28.97
C SER A 291 -2.71 5.57 27.89
N LYS A 292 -3.84 4.88 28.12
CA LYS A 292 -5.01 4.91 27.23
C LYS A 292 -5.55 6.32 27.10
N LYS A 293 -5.66 7.05 28.22
CA LYS A 293 -6.18 8.42 28.22
C LYS A 293 -5.29 9.39 27.43
N ILE A 294 -3.96 9.27 27.54
CA ILE A 294 -3.03 10.04 26.70
C ILE A 294 -3.30 9.75 25.23
N ALA A 295 -3.38 8.48 24.86
CA ALA A 295 -3.63 8.08 23.47
C ALA A 295 -4.97 8.59 22.93
N GLU A 296 -6.04 8.56 23.74
CA GLU A 296 -7.35 9.12 23.40
C GLU A 296 -7.29 10.63 23.13
N THR A 297 -6.57 11.39 23.96
CA THR A 297 -6.48 12.84 23.75
C THR A 297 -5.60 13.19 22.55
N SER A 298 -4.50 12.45 22.35
CA SER A 298 -3.71 12.56 21.11
C SER A 298 -4.60 12.31 19.89
N LEU A 299 -5.41 11.24 19.92
CA LEU A 299 -6.32 10.87 18.84
C LEU A 299 -7.38 11.96 18.59
N ALA A 300 -7.98 12.50 19.65
CA ALA A 300 -8.94 13.61 19.53
C ALA A 300 -8.30 14.84 18.86
N THR A 301 -7.05 15.15 19.21
CA THR A 301 -6.28 16.21 18.57
C THR A 301 -6.06 15.92 17.08
N ARG A 302 -5.70 14.68 16.70
CA ARG A 302 -5.52 14.28 15.29
C ARG A 302 -6.81 14.46 14.48
N TYR A 303 -7.96 14.05 15.02
CA TYR A 303 -9.25 14.28 14.35
C TYR A 303 -9.63 15.75 14.24
N ALA A 304 -9.35 16.57 15.27
CA ALA A 304 -9.58 18.00 15.21
C ALA A 304 -8.76 18.66 14.08
N THR A 305 -7.48 18.29 13.96
CA THR A 305 -6.61 18.76 12.87
C THR A 305 -7.09 18.26 11.51
N LEU A 306 -7.50 17.00 11.39
CA LEU A 306 -8.06 16.45 10.14
C LEU A 306 -9.28 17.24 9.66
N ASN A 307 -10.22 17.55 10.56
CA ASN A 307 -11.41 18.36 10.22
C ASN A 307 -11.01 19.77 9.72
N GLN A 308 -9.99 20.38 10.32
CA GLN A 308 -9.47 21.67 9.84
C GLN A 308 -8.84 21.57 8.45
N LEU A 309 -8.10 20.49 8.17
CA LEU A 309 -7.50 20.25 6.85
C LEU A 309 -8.55 19.99 5.76
N GLU A 310 -9.66 19.32 6.10
CA GLU A 310 -10.79 19.13 5.19
C GLU A 310 -11.44 20.48 4.83
N GLU A 311 -11.63 21.37 5.80
CA GLU A 311 -12.14 22.72 5.55
C GLU A 311 -11.20 23.53 4.63
N VAL A 312 -9.88 23.44 4.87
CA VAL A 312 -8.87 24.08 4.01
C VAL A 312 -8.86 23.47 2.61
N SER A 313 -9.00 22.15 2.49
CA SER A 313 -9.08 21.44 1.20
C SER A 313 -10.27 21.91 0.39
N ALA A 314 -11.46 21.99 1.00
CA ALA A 314 -12.66 22.48 0.35
C ALA A 314 -12.52 23.94 -0.13
N LYS A 315 -11.88 24.80 0.68
CA LYS A 315 -11.59 26.19 0.29
C LYS A 315 -10.60 26.27 -0.88
N LEU A 316 -9.57 25.42 -0.91
CA LEU A 316 -8.60 25.37 -2.01
C LEU A 316 -9.23 24.84 -3.30
N GLU A 317 -10.07 23.80 -3.21
CA GLU A 317 -10.80 23.27 -4.36
C GLU A 317 -11.73 24.34 -4.96
N GLN A 318 -12.47 25.06 -4.12
CA GLN A 318 -13.33 26.18 -4.55
C GLN A 318 -12.54 27.38 -5.10
N ALA A 319 -11.33 27.63 -4.57
CA ALA A 319 -10.46 28.72 -5.03
C ALA A 319 -9.76 28.38 -6.36
N ALA A 320 -9.44 27.12 -6.62
CA ALA A 320 -8.94 26.68 -7.92
C ALA A 320 -9.95 26.94 -9.05
N ASP A 321 -11.25 26.98 -8.73
CA ASP A 321 -12.33 27.31 -9.65
C ASP A 321 -12.61 28.83 -9.79
N ASN A 322 -12.03 29.70 -8.95
CA ASN A 322 -12.32 31.13 -8.89
C ASN A 322 -11.07 32.03 -8.97
N VAL A 323 -11.19 33.20 -9.62
CA VAL A 323 -10.08 34.16 -9.80
C VAL A 323 -9.61 34.84 -8.49
N GLN A 324 -10.31 34.65 -7.36
CA GLN A 324 -9.94 35.20 -6.04
C GLN A 324 -8.90 34.35 -5.29
N LEU A 325 -7.90 33.87 -6.01
CA LEU A 325 -6.97 32.82 -5.58
C LEU A 325 -5.97 33.31 -4.50
N VAL A 326 -5.48 34.54 -4.60
CA VAL A 326 -4.34 35.01 -3.78
C VAL A 326 -4.67 35.12 -2.28
N ASN A 327 -5.84 35.65 -1.93
CA ASN A 327 -6.21 35.86 -0.53
C ASN A 327 -6.51 34.54 0.19
N VAL A 328 -7.15 33.59 -0.50
CA VAL A 328 -7.41 32.25 0.06
C VAL A 328 -6.11 31.47 0.22
N MET A 329 -5.14 31.66 -0.69
CA MET A 329 -3.82 31.04 -0.59
C MET A 329 -3.00 31.56 0.61
N GLU A 330 -2.97 32.86 0.87
CA GLU A 330 -2.24 33.39 2.03
C GLU A 330 -2.81 32.85 3.35
N ALA A 331 -4.14 32.82 3.47
CA ALA A 331 -4.80 32.25 4.63
C ALA A 331 -4.54 30.74 4.77
N SER A 332 -4.61 30.00 3.66
CA SER A 332 -4.40 28.54 3.64
C SER A 332 -2.94 28.17 3.91
N SER A 333 -1.97 28.90 3.35
CA SER A 333 -0.55 28.68 3.59
C SER A 333 -0.17 28.95 5.04
N GLY A 334 -0.74 30.00 5.67
CA GLY A 334 -0.54 30.28 7.09
C GLY A 334 -1.15 29.20 7.99
N ALA A 335 -2.37 28.76 7.67
CA ALA A 335 -3.02 27.66 8.37
C ALA A 335 -2.20 26.36 8.26
N LEU A 336 -1.78 25.98 7.04
CA LEU A 336 -0.95 24.80 6.81
C LEU A 336 0.38 24.86 7.56
N ALA A 337 1.05 26.01 7.58
CA ALA A 337 2.30 26.17 8.32
C ALA A 337 2.08 26.01 9.84
N SER A 338 1.00 26.57 10.37
CA SER A 338 0.62 26.42 11.78
C SER A 338 0.26 24.98 12.14
N LEU A 339 -0.52 24.30 11.30
CA LEU A 339 -0.92 22.90 11.51
C LEU A 339 0.28 21.96 11.40
N ASN A 340 1.16 22.22 10.42
CA ASN A 340 2.41 21.48 10.28
C ASN A 340 3.34 21.69 11.49
N ALA A 341 3.40 22.91 12.05
CA ALA A 341 4.16 23.17 13.27
C ALA A 341 3.59 22.45 14.51
N GLN A 342 2.27 22.34 14.62
CA GLN A 342 1.60 21.60 15.69
C GLN A 342 1.80 20.08 15.61
N VAL A 343 2.09 19.55 14.41
CA VAL A 343 2.23 18.10 14.14
C VAL A 343 3.72 17.68 13.99
N GLY A 344 4.67 18.59 14.25
CA GLY A 344 6.10 18.25 14.33
C GLY A 344 6.96 18.62 13.11
N GLY A 345 6.46 19.45 12.19
CA GLY A 345 7.22 20.03 11.07
C GLY A 345 7.35 19.11 9.85
N ALA A 346 7.58 19.72 8.68
CA ALA A 346 7.67 19.01 7.40
C ALA A 346 8.87 18.05 7.36
N GLU A 347 9.97 18.43 8.02
CA GLU A 347 11.20 17.63 8.12
C GLU A 347 10.99 16.30 8.87
N ARG A 348 10.03 16.22 9.80
CA ARG A 348 9.69 14.96 10.47
C ARG A 348 8.71 14.12 9.69
N ILE A 349 7.82 14.72 8.89
CA ILE A 349 6.89 13.95 8.04
C ILE A 349 7.68 13.22 6.95
N ASP A 350 8.63 13.89 6.29
CA ASP A 350 9.55 13.25 5.34
C ASP A 350 10.32 12.11 6.04
N ALA A 351 10.81 12.32 7.28
CA ALA A 351 11.51 11.30 8.05
C ALA A 351 10.60 10.16 8.58
N VAL A 352 9.32 10.43 8.87
CA VAL A 352 8.33 9.42 9.30
C VAL A 352 7.85 8.62 8.09
N MET A 353 7.67 9.25 6.94
CA MET A 353 7.33 8.58 5.67
C MET A 353 8.52 7.77 5.13
N ASP A 354 9.75 8.26 5.28
CA ASP A 354 10.96 7.48 4.99
C ASP A 354 11.19 6.37 6.04
N ARG A 355 10.80 6.57 7.31
CA ARG A 355 10.75 5.49 8.33
C ARG A 355 9.61 4.50 8.12
N LEU A 356 8.56 4.86 7.39
CA LEU A 356 7.51 3.96 6.89
C LEU A 356 8.03 3.14 5.70
N ARG A 357 9.01 3.66 4.96
CA ARG A 357 9.74 2.94 3.90
C ARG A 357 10.82 2.02 4.48
N GLU A 358 11.42 2.38 5.61
CA GLU A 358 12.28 1.49 6.42
C GLU A 358 11.45 0.60 7.37
N GLN A 359 11.98 -0.56 7.78
CA GLN A 359 11.29 -1.45 8.72
C GLN A 359 11.28 -0.89 10.17
N SER A 360 10.70 0.28 10.40
CA SER A 360 10.36 0.72 11.77
C SER A 360 9.17 -0.08 12.27
N SER A 361 9.20 -0.53 13.52
CA SER A 361 8.04 -1.22 14.08
C SER A 361 6.92 -0.19 14.34
N ALA A 362 5.65 -0.58 14.14
CA ALA A 362 4.50 0.26 14.47
C ALA A 362 4.57 0.77 15.93
N THR A 363 5.19 -0.02 16.82
CA THR A 363 5.45 0.32 18.21
C THR A 363 6.36 1.53 18.40
N ASP A 364 7.41 1.66 17.57
CA ASP A 364 8.35 2.79 17.64
C ASP A 364 7.68 4.08 17.19
N GLU A 365 6.84 3.99 16.15
CA GLU A 365 6.07 5.12 15.63
C GLU A 365 5.03 5.60 16.65
N VAL A 366 4.26 4.67 17.24
CA VAL A 366 3.30 4.98 18.31
C VAL A 366 3.99 5.63 19.51
N SER A 367 5.17 5.14 19.89
CA SER A 367 5.94 5.70 21.01
C SER A 367 6.36 7.14 20.76
N ALA A 368 6.77 7.45 19.53
CA ALA A 368 7.12 8.82 19.14
C ALA A 368 5.89 9.75 19.17
N ILE A 369 4.73 9.31 18.68
CA ILE A 369 3.47 10.07 18.71
C ILE A 369 3.07 10.40 20.16
N LEU A 370 3.09 9.39 21.04
CA LEU A 370 2.69 9.57 22.44
C LEU A 370 3.68 10.45 23.23
N ALA A 371 4.96 10.47 22.85
CA ALA A 371 5.95 11.34 23.47
C ALA A 371 5.64 12.84 23.28
N GLU A 372 5.00 13.21 22.17
CA GLU A 372 4.56 14.59 21.89
C GLU A 372 3.44 15.06 22.84
N SER A 373 2.65 14.13 23.37
CA SER A 373 1.51 14.42 24.26
C SER A 373 1.85 14.37 25.76
N THR A 374 3.13 14.28 26.11
CA THR A 374 3.59 14.15 27.51
C THR A 374 3.37 15.38 28.40
N GLY A 375 2.93 16.51 27.84
CA GLY A 375 2.65 17.74 28.58
C GLY A 375 1.23 17.85 29.16
N GLU A 376 0.36 16.87 28.91
CA GLU A 376 -1.06 16.97 29.26
C GLU A 376 -1.33 16.47 30.69
N VAL A 377 -1.98 17.30 31.51
CA VAL A 377 -2.32 16.97 32.90
C VAL A 377 -3.57 16.10 32.90
N ILE A 378 -3.39 14.81 33.21
CA ILE A 378 -4.50 13.85 33.32
C ILE A 378 -5.07 13.93 34.73
N ASP A 379 -6.40 13.98 34.81
CA ASP A 379 -7.11 13.92 36.09
C ASP A 379 -7.01 12.50 36.68
N GLU A 380 -6.18 12.35 37.72
CA GLU A 380 -5.98 11.06 38.39
C GLU A 380 -7.24 10.58 39.11
N THR A 381 -8.14 11.49 39.53
CA THR A 381 -9.38 11.12 40.23
C THR A 381 -10.38 10.46 39.28
N ALA A 382 -10.51 11.00 38.05
CA ALA A 382 -11.34 10.39 37.02
C ALA A 382 -10.87 8.99 36.61
N LEU A 383 -9.56 8.73 36.65
CA LEU A 383 -9.00 7.39 36.38
C LEU A 383 -9.29 6.39 37.50
N ASP A 384 -9.24 6.84 38.76
CA ASP A 384 -9.59 6.01 39.91
C ASP A 384 -11.08 5.62 39.87
N ASP A 385 -11.96 6.55 39.50
CA ASP A 385 -13.40 6.29 39.30
C ASP A 385 -13.65 5.30 38.15
N GLU A 386 -12.95 5.45 37.01
CA GLU A 386 -13.04 4.50 35.87
C GLU A 386 -12.57 3.10 36.30
N LEU A 387 -11.50 3.02 37.08
CA LEU A 387 -11.02 1.74 37.59
C LEU A 387 -12.01 1.09 38.55
N GLU A 388 -12.59 1.86 39.48
CA GLU A 388 -13.58 1.33 40.43
C GLU A 388 -14.80 0.77 39.71
N ALA A 389 -15.27 1.46 38.65
CA ALA A 389 -16.35 0.97 37.79
C ALA A 389 -15.98 -0.34 37.08
N MET A 390 -14.75 -0.47 36.57
CA MET A 390 -14.27 -1.71 35.95
C MET A 390 -14.16 -2.86 36.97
N GLU A 391 -13.67 -2.58 38.18
CA GLU A 391 -13.60 -3.57 39.26
C GLU A 391 -14.99 -4.03 39.71
N ALA A 392 -15.96 -3.12 39.82
CA ALA A 392 -17.34 -3.45 40.15
C ALA A 392 -17.97 -4.35 39.07
N GLN A 393 -17.78 -4.00 37.79
CA GLN A 393 -18.29 -4.81 36.68
C GLN A 393 -17.67 -6.22 36.65
N GLU A 394 -16.38 -6.37 36.95
CA GLU A 394 -15.76 -7.70 37.02
C GLU A 394 -16.24 -8.50 38.24
N ARG A 395 -16.49 -7.85 39.39
CA ARG A 395 -17.10 -8.52 40.55
C ARG A 395 -18.51 -9.02 40.23
N GLU A 396 -19.34 -8.21 39.59
CA GLU A 396 -20.68 -8.63 39.13
C GLU A 396 -20.61 -9.85 38.20
N LYS A 397 -19.68 -9.87 37.24
CA LYS A 397 -19.46 -11.03 36.36
C LYS A 397 -18.96 -12.27 37.11
N GLU A 398 -18.11 -12.11 38.11
CA GLU A 398 -17.68 -13.22 38.97
C GLU A 398 -18.88 -13.79 39.75
N GLU A 399 -19.73 -12.94 40.32
CA GLU A 399 -20.94 -13.33 41.05
C GLU A 399 -21.99 -13.99 40.15
N GLU A 400 -22.18 -13.51 38.91
CA GLU A 400 -23.07 -14.18 37.95
C GLU A 400 -22.54 -15.56 37.57
N LYS A 401 -21.22 -15.69 37.37
CA LYS A 401 -20.61 -16.99 37.09
C LYS A 401 -20.77 -17.96 38.25
N THR A 402 -20.59 -17.52 39.50
CA THR A 402 -20.80 -18.40 40.66
C THR A 402 -22.26 -18.80 40.78
N LYS A 403 -23.22 -17.86 40.67
CA LYS A 403 -24.66 -18.16 40.67
C LYS A 403 -25.06 -19.13 39.57
N SER A 404 -24.50 -18.98 38.36
CA SER A 404 -24.77 -19.90 37.26
C SER A 404 -24.26 -21.32 37.53
N LYS A 405 -23.06 -21.44 38.11
CA LYS A 405 -22.48 -22.74 38.49
C LYS A 405 -23.27 -23.40 39.61
N GLU A 406 -23.63 -22.64 40.64
CA GLU A 406 -24.46 -23.12 41.75
C GLU A 406 -25.83 -23.58 41.26
N ALA A 407 -26.45 -22.86 40.33
CA ALA A 407 -27.72 -23.26 39.71
C ALA A 407 -27.60 -24.52 38.85
N GLU A 408 -26.49 -24.68 38.11
CA GLU A 408 -26.19 -25.89 37.35
C GLU A 408 -25.98 -27.10 38.28
N GLU A 409 -25.19 -26.94 39.35
CA GLU A 409 -24.93 -27.96 40.36
C GLU A 409 -26.21 -28.36 41.11
N GLN A 410 -27.07 -27.40 41.43
CA GLN A 410 -28.36 -27.66 42.08
C GLN A 410 -29.30 -28.44 41.16
N LYS A 411 -29.40 -28.08 39.87
CA LYS A 411 -30.19 -28.86 38.90
C LYS A 411 -29.73 -30.31 38.81
N VAL A 412 -28.41 -30.53 38.73
CA VAL A 412 -27.83 -31.89 38.70
C VAL A 412 -28.17 -32.66 39.99
N ARG A 413 -28.17 -31.98 41.14
CA ARG A 413 -28.55 -32.58 42.43
C ARG A 413 -30.03 -32.96 42.47
N ASP A 414 -30.91 -32.07 42.04
CA ASP A 414 -32.36 -32.28 42.01
C ASP A 414 -32.74 -33.41 41.04
N GLU A 415 -32.10 -33.48 39.87
CA GLU A 415 -32.27 -34.57 38.89
C GLU A 415 -31.85 -35.93 39.47
N ARG A 416 -30.73 -35.96 40.21
CA ARG A 416 -30.26 -37.18 40.88
C ARG A 416 -31.21 -37.64 41.99
N GLU A 417 -31.69 -36.71 42.81
CA GLU A 417 -32.67 -37.00 43.87
C GLU A 417 -34.01 -37.48 43.29
N ALA A 418 -34.47 -36.87 42.19
CA ALA A 418 -35.67 -37.31 41.48
C ALA A 418 -35.50 -38.73 40.90
N ALA A 419 -34.33 -39.04 40.31
CA ALA A 419 -34.04 -40.39 39.81
C ALA A 419 -33.97 -41.44 40.93
N GLU A 420 -33.39 -41.10 42.09
CA GLU A 420 -33.38 -41.98 43.26
C GLU A 420 -34.79 -42.18 43.86
N ALA A 421 -35.61 -41.14 43.90
CA ALA A 421 -36.99 -41.21 44.37
C ALA A 421 -37.86 -42.07 43.43
N GLN A 422 -37.71 -41.90 42.11
CA GLN A 422 -38.40 -42.72 41.11
C GLN A 422 -38.03 -44.19 41.26
N LYS A 423 -36.75 -44.50 41.45
CA LYS A 423 -36.28 -45.88 41.66
C LYS A 423 -36.86 -46.51 42.93
N LYS A 424 -37.01 -45.75 44.01
CA LYS A 424 -37.67 -46.23 45.25
C LYS A 424 -39.17 -46.43 45.06
N LEU A 425 -39.83 -45.63 44.24
CA LEU A 425 -41.24 -45.79 43.92
C LEU A 425 -41.48 -47.08 43.12
N ASP A 426 -40.59 -47.38 42.16
CA ASP A 426 -40.66 -48.61 41.35
C ASP A 426 -40.37 -49.89 42.17
N GLU A 427 -39.74 -49.78 43.35
CA GLU A 427 -39.44 -50.88 44.27
C GLU A 427 -40.57 -51.14 45.31
N LEU A 428 -41.63 -50.33 45.34
CA LEU A 428 -42.76 -50.53 46.26
C LEU A 428 -43.75 -51.60 45.73
N PRO A 429 -44.26 -52.49 46.59
CA PRO A 429 -45.24 -53.50 46.18
C PRO A 429 -46.62 -52.88 45.91
N ASP A 430 -47.30 -53.37 44.87
CA ASP A 430 -48.66 -52.94 44.48
C ASP A 430 -49.64 -53.11 45.65
N VAL A 431 -50.31 -52.00 46.03
CA VAL A 431 -51.31 -52.00 47.11
C VAL A 431 -52.68 -52.45 46.55
N PRO A 432 -53.37 -53.42 47.18
CA PRO A 432 -54.69 -53.86 46.75
C PRO A 432 -55.73 -52.74 46.88
N ALA A 433 -56.39 -52.41 45.77
CA ALA A 433 -57.49 -51.46 45.74
C ALA A 433 -58.78 -52.11 46.22
N ASP A 434 -59.31 -51.65 47.37
CA ASP A 434 -60.74 -51.64 47.68
C ASP A 434 -61.00 -50.67 48.85
N GLY A 435 -61.85 -49.64 48.64
CA GLY A 435 -62.27 -48.73 49.71
C GLY A 435 -62.73 -47.34 49.25
N GLU A 436 -64.01 -47.25 48.89
CA GLU A 436 -64.97 -46.14 48.75
C GLU A 436 -64.55 -44.66 48.93
N GLU A 437 -65.10 -43.85 48.02
CA GLU A 437 -65.05 -42.39 47.91
C GLU A 437 -65.73 -41.64 49.08
N ILE A 438 -65.05 -40.62 49.63
CA ILE A 438 -65.70 -39.43 50.17
C ILE A 438 -64.90 -38.20 49.74
N ARG A 439 -65.43 -37.41 48.80
CA ARG A 439 -64.96 -36.03 48.53
C ARG A 439 -66.14 -35.06 48.54
N GLN A 440 -66.30 -34.36 49.66
CA GLN A 440 -67.11 -33.15 49.75
C GLN A 440 -66.38 -32.01 49.04
N LYS A 441 -67.10 -31.31 48.14
CA LYS A 441 -66.68 -30.06 47.52
C LYS A 441 -67.20 -28.91 48.37
N GLU A 442 -66.31 -28.08 48.92
CA GLU A 442 -66.68 -26.76 49.44
C GLU A 442 -66.45 -25.68 48.36
N GLN A 443 -67.49 -24.89 48.10
CA GLN A 443 -67.51 -23.74 47.19
C GLN A 443 -67.41 -22.45 48.02
N THR A 444 -66.60 -21.49 47.58
CA THR A 444 -66.42 -20.17 48.21
C THR A 444 -67.47 -19.15 47.73
N PRO A 445 -67.83 -18.16 48.57
CA PRO A 445 -69.01 -17.31 48.34
C PRO A 445 -68.64 -15.93 47.81
N THR A 446 -68.78 -15.66 46.49
CA THR A 446 -68.76 -14.27 45.98
C THR A 446 -69.47 -14.03 44.64
N SER A 447 -70.54 -14.77 44.31
CA SER A 447 -71.29 -14.56 43.05
C SER A 447 -72.81 -14.37 43.18
N GLU A 448 -73.31 -13.88 44.32
CA GLU A 448 -74.71 -13.49 44.47
C GLU A 448 -74.89 -12.06 44.99
N THR A 449 -74.46 -11.07 44.22
CA THR A 449 -75.15 -9.77 44.16
C THR A 449 -75.18 -9.30 42.72
N GLY A 450 -76.11 -9.88 41.96
CA GLY A 450 -76.44 -9.41 40.63
C GLY A 450 -76.94 -7.96 40.67
N ILE A 451 -76.13 -7.05 40.13
CA ILE A 451 -76.63 -5.83 39.50
C ILE A 451 -76.16 -5.89 38.05
N ALA A 452 -77.16 -5.93 37.19
CA ALA A 452 -77.09 -6.15 35.77
C ALA A 452 -76.48 -4.97 35.01
N ASN A 453 -75.96 -5.28 33.82
CA ASN A 453 -76.01 -4.47 32.60
C ASN A 453 -75.85 -2.95 32.75
N LEU A 454 -74.66 -2.45 32.42
CA LEU A 454 -74.54 -1.22 31.64
C LEU A 454 -73.45 -1.41 30.58
N ALA A 455 -73.87 -1.30 29.33
CA ALA A 455 -73.01 -1.19 28.16
C ALA A 455 -72.28 0.17 28.16
N ILE A 456 -71.03 0.18 27.72
CA ILE A 456 -70.50 0.87 26.52
C ILE A 456 -69.05 0.41 26.35
#